data_AF-A0A1C3P3P5-F1
#
_entry.id   AF-A0A1C3P3P5-F1
#
_cell.length_a   1.000
_cell.length_b   1.000
_cell.length_c   1.000
_cell.angle_alpha   90.00
_cell.angle_beta   90.00
_cell.angle_gamma   90.00
#
_symmetry.space_group_name_H-M   'P 1'
#
loop_
_entity.id
_entity.type
_entity.pdbx_description
1 polymer ?
#
loop_
_entity_poly.entity_id
_entity_poly.type
_entity_poly.pdbx_seq_one_letter_code
_entity_poly.pdbx_strand_id
1 'polypeptide(L)' 'MALLRRGDLSVTEVCFAVGCSSLGTFSTRFTELVGMPPSAYRRHAARATAGMPSCVAKQVTRPVRNREALVTELQLA' A
#
# COMPACT_ATOMS: atom_id res chain seq x y z
N MET A 1 0.67 -0.10 -0.09
CA MET A 1 -0.63 0.55 0.23
C MET A 1 -1.35 -0.02 1.44
N ALA A 2 -1.30 -1.33 1.72
CA ALA A 2 -2.07 -1.96 2.79
C ALA A 2 -1.87 -1.33 4.19
N LEU A 3 -0.63 -1.02 4.58
CA LEU A 3 -0.32 -0.43 5.89
C LEU A 3 -1.00 0.94 6.09
N LEU A 4 -0.99 1.80 5.07
CA LEU A 4 -1.71 3.09 5.13
C LEU A 4 -3.23 2.90 5.24
N ARG A 5 -3.80 1.86 4.65
CA ARG A 5 -5.24 1.58 4.77
C ARG A 5 -5.61 1.03 6.15
N ARG A 6 -4.73 0.24 6.77
CA ARG A 6 -4.92 -0.30 8.12
C ARG A 6 -4.99 0.84 9.15
N GLY A 7 -4.21 1.90 8.94
CA GLY A 7 -4.36 3.18 9.66
C GLY A 7 -3.79 3.20 11.08
N ASP A 8 -3.15 2.12 11.50
CA ASP A 8 -2.50 1.96 12.81
C ASP A 8 -1.07 2.49 12.85
N LEU A 9 -0.47 2.76 11.68
CA LEU A 9 0.85 3.37 11.54
C LEU A 9 0.73 4.80 10.97
N SER A 10 1.61 5.68 11.45
CA SER A 10 1.88 6.97 10.83
C SER A 10 2.53 6.80 9.45
N VAL A 11 2.45 7.85 8.63
CA VAL A 11 3.11 7.86 7.30
C VAL A 11 4.62 7.63 7.44
N THR A 12 5.23 8.18 8.49
CA THR A 12 6.65 8.03 8.80
C THR A 12 7.00 6.59 9.18
N GLU A 13 6.22 5.94 10.02
CA GLU A 13 6.43 4.53 10.37
C GLU A 13 6.27 3.62 9.15
N VAL A 14 5.27 3.88 8.29
CA VAL A 14 5.10 3.13 7.04
C VAL A 14 6.31 3.30 6.12
N CYS A 15 6.84 4.51 5.98
CA CYS A 15 8.04 4.79 5.17
C CYS A 15 9.20 3.85 5.55
N PHE A 16 9.51 3.74 6.84
CA PHE A 16 10.60 2.86 7.30
C PHE A 16 10.22 1.38 7.25
N ALA A 17 8.96 1.03 7.54
CA ALA A 17 8.49 -0.36 7.47
C ALA A 17 8.56 -0.96 6.05
N VAL A 18 8.46 -0.13 5.00
CA VAL A 18 8.60 -0.57 3.59
C VAL A 18 10.04 -0.48 3.06
N GLY A 19 11.00 -0.08 3.90
CA GLY A 19 12.42 -0.02 3.55
C GLY A 19 12.86 1.25 2.80
N CYS A 20 12.08 2.33 2.83
CA CYS A 20 12.55 3.61 2.29
C CYS A 20 13.52 4.30 3.25
N SER A 21 14.63 4.82 2.73
CA SER A 21 15.67 5.49 3.52
C SER A 21 15.27 6.89 4.02
N SER A 22 14.20 7.50 3.47
CA SER A 22 13.70 8.80 3.91
C SER A 22 12.21 8.98 3.57
N LEU A 23 11.54 9.86 4.34
CA LEU A 23 10.14 10.23 4.10
C LEU A 23 9.94 10.89 2.73
N GLY A 24 10.92 11.68 2.27
CA GLY A 24 10.88 12.32 0.95
C GLY A 24 10.88 11.29 -0.19
N THR A 25 11.79 10.32 -0.15
CA THR A 25 11.87 9.22 -1.13
C THR A 25 10.55 8.44 -1.18
N PHE A 26 10.02 8.08 -0.01
CA PHE A 26 8.74 7.40 0.10
C PHE A 26 7.60 8.24 -0.49
N SER A 27 7.48 9.50 -0.09
CA SER A 27 6.39 10.38 -0.51
C SER A 27 6.38 10.61 -2.02
N THR A 28 7.54 10.84 -2.63
CA THR A 28 7.66 11.02 -4.09
C THR A 28 7.27 9.75 -4.84
N ARG A 29 7.91 8.62 -4.54
CA ARG A 29 7.60 7.34 -5.23
C ARG A 29 6.15 6.90 -5.03
N PHE A 30 5.62 7.11 -3.84
CA PHE A 30 4.22 6.84 -3.55
C PHE A 30 3.30 7.69 -4.43
N THR A 31 3.57 9.00 -4.51
CA THR A 31 2.74 9.92 -5.28
C THR A 31 2.83 9.64 -6.78
N GLU A 32 4.02 9.30 -7.30
CA GLU A 32 4.19 8.86 -8.70
C GLU A 32 3.33 7.64 -9.02
N LEU A 33 3.31 6.64 -8.12
CA LEU A 33 2.60 5.38 -8.35
C LEU A 33 1.08 5.48 -8.12
N VAL A 34 0.66 6.27 -7.12
CA VAL A 34 -0.75 6.31 -6.65
C VAL A 34 -1.49 7.55 -7.15
N GLY A 35 -0.78 8.58 -7.60
CA GLY A 35 -1.34 9.86 -8.05
C GLY A 35 -1.74 10.81 -6.92
N MET A 36 -1.50 10.47 -5.65
CA MET A 36 -1.80 11.35 -4.51
C MET A 36 -0.84 11.17 -3.32
N PRO A 37 -0.66 12.19 -2.46
CA PRO A 37 0.21 12.08 -1.29
C PRO A 37 -0.25 11.00 -0.29
N PRO A 38 0.69 10.36 0.44
CA PRO A 38 0.36 9.25 1.34
C PRO A 38 -0.57 9.63 2.50
N SER A 39 -0.48 10.86 3.01
CA SER A 39 -1.38 11.37 4.06
C SER A 39 -2.82 11.53 3.56
N ALA A 40 -2.99 12.02 2.33
CA ALA A 40 -4.29 12.15 1.68
C ALA A 40 -4.87 10.76 1.35
N TYR A 41 -4.04 9.84 0.85
CA TYR A 41 -4.43 8.45 0.61
C TYR A 41 -4.95 7.77 1.87
N ARG A 42 -4.23 7.89 2.99
CA ARG A 42 -4.64 7.33 4.29
C ARG A 42 -6.04 7.81 4.70
N ARG A 43 -6.28 9.12 4.62
CA ARG A 43 -7.58 9.72 4.95
C ARG A 43 -8.70 9.24 4.02
N HIS A 44 -8.42 9.14 2.72
CA HIS A 44 -9.37 8.66 1.74
C HIS A 44 -9.71 7.17 1.95
N ALA A 45 -8.70 6.33 2.15
CA ALA A 45 -8.87 4.90 2.35
C ALA A 45 -9.67 4.54 3.61
N ALA A 46 -9.45 5.28 4.71
CA ALA A 46 -10.22 5.12 5.93
C ALA A 46 -11.71 5.39 5.71
N ARG A 47 -12.05 6.39 4.89
CA ARG A 47 -13.44 6.70 4.52
C ARG A 47 -14.02 5.68 3.54
N ALA A 48 -13.23 5.21 2.58
CA ALA A 48 -13.68 4.30 1.53
C ALA A 48 -14.14 2.93 2.05
N THR A 49 -13.71 2.52 3.24
CA THR A 49 -14.10 1.25 3.88
C THR A 49 -14.94 1.45 5.14
N ALA A 50 -15.27 2.70 5.49
CA ALA A 50 -16.07 3.00 6.67
C ALA A 50 -17.47 2.37 6.56
N GLY A 51 -17.90 1.69 7.62
CA GLY A 51 -19.20 1.01 7.67
C GLY A 51 -19.26 -0.33 6.92
N MET A 52 -18.20 -0.75 6.21
CA MET A 52 -18.16 -2.07 5.60
C MET A 52 -17.88 -3.16 6.64
N PRO A 53 -18.54 -4.33 6.55
CA PRO A 53 -18.11 -5.51 7.29
C PRO A 53 -16.66 -5.88 6.95
N SER A 54 -15.92 -6.40 7.94
CA SER A 54 -14.48 -6.67 7.81
C SER A 54 -14.15 -7.66 6.67
N CYS A 55 -15.01 -8.66 6.41
CA CYS A 55 -14.84 -9.59 5.29
C CYS A 55 -14.96 -8.88 3.93
N VAL A 56 -15.92 -7.96 3.78
CA VAL A 56 -16.15 -7.18 2.56
C VAL A 56 -14.98 -6.21 2.33
N ALA A 57 -14.58 -5.48 3.37
CA ALA A 57 -13.41 -4.59 3.30
C ALA A 57 -12.15 -5.35 2.86
N LYS A 58 -11.91 -6.56 3.39
CA LYS A 58 -10.80 -7.43 2.96
C LYS A 58 -10.93 -7.84 1.50
N GLN A 59 -12.13 -8.20 1.05
CA GLN A 59 -12.37 -8.64 -0.33
C GLN A 59 -12.13 -7.51 -1.35
N VAL A 60 -12.71 -6.32 -1.12
CA VAL A 60 -12.63 -5.21 -2.08
C VAL A 60 -11.27 -4.51 -2.09
N THR A 61 -10.50 -4.63 -0.99
CA THR A 61 -9.14 -4.07 -0.91
C THR A 61 -8.04 -5.08 -1.20
N ARG A 62 -8.40 -6.31 -1.59
CA ARG A 62 -7.45 -7.36 -1.96
C ARG A 62 -6.56 -6.87 -3.11
N PRO A 63 -5.22 -6.88 -2.96
CA PRO A 63 -4.32 -6.45 -4.03
C PRO A 63 -4.55 -7.25 -5.31
N VAL A 64 -4.65 -6.55 -6.44
CA VAL A 64 -4.69 -7.18 -7.76
C VAL A 64 -3.30 -7.68 -8.08
N ARG A 65 -3.20 -8.94 -8.52
CA ARG A 65 -1.94 -9.55 -8.94
C ARG A 65 -1.67 -9.15 -10.39
N ASN A 66 -0.78 -8.18 -10.58
CA ASN A 66 -0.41 -7.64 -11.89
C ASN A 66 0.39 -8.61 -12.78
N ARG A 67 0.87 -9.73 -12.23
CA ARG A 67 1.73 -10.73 -12.90
C ARG A 67 3.00 -10.13 -13.52
N GLU A 68 3.43 -8.94 -13.07
CA GLU A 68 4.62 -8.26 -13.60
C GLU A 68 5.92 -8.94 -13.18
N ALA A 69 5.92 -9.64 -12.05
CA ALA A 69 7.04 -10.49 -11.66
C ALA A 69 6.97 -11.81 -12.44
N LEU A 70 7.86 -11.96 -13.43
CA LEU A 70 8.13 -13.26 -14.04
C LEU A 70 8.60 -14.25 -12.96
N VAL A 71 8.07 -15.48 -12.98
CA VAL A 71 8.69 -16.58 -12.24
C VAL A 71 10.03 -16.79 -12.92
N THR A 72 11.12 -16.38 -12.27
CA THR A 72 12.46 -16.76 -12.74
C THR A 72 12.49 -18.28 -12.73
N GLU A 73 12.53 -18.90 -13.91
CA GLU A 73 12.81 -20.31 -14.10
C GLU A 73 14.15 -20.62 -13.43
N LEU A 74 14.08 -21.09 -12.19
CA LEU A 74 15.13 -21.82 -11.51
C LEU A 74 14.46 -23.00 -10.77
N GLN A 75 13.79 -23.86 -11.54
CA GLN A 75 13.97 -25.30 -11.36
C GLN A 75 15.12 -25.70 -12.27
N LEU A 76 16.32 -25.31 -11.85
CA LEU A 76 17.58 -25.77 -12.40
C LEU A 76 18.01 -26.94 -11.49
N ALA A 77 17.47 -28.12 -11.78
CA ALA A 77 17.98 -29.47 -11.47
C ALA A 77 17.02 -30.50 -12.07
#